data_AF-A0A2S5R2Z2-F1
#
_entry.id   AF-A0A2S5R2Z2-F1
#
_cell.length_a   1.000
_cell.length_b   1.000
_cell.length_c   1.000
_cell.angle_alpha   90.00
_cell.angle_beta   90.00
_cell.angle_gamma   90.00
#
_symmetry.space_group_name_H-M   'P 1'
#
loop_
_entity.id
_entity.type
_entity.pdbx_description
1 polymer ?
#
loop_
_entity_poly.entity_id
_entity_poly.type
_entity_poly.pdbx_seq_one_letter_code
_entity_poly.pdbx_strand_id
1 'polypeptide(L)'
;MALTTGPSEFHPTTENEKFAIKLFKSTARSAKRRNIEFNISYPHLLSLINSTTVCPILDVQLVIGNTHKTKNTTPSIDRVNNNVGYIDNNIQIISWKANYLKRDATIVELNQIINYIKKHDNNT
;
A
#
# COMPACT_ATOMS: atom_id res chain seq x y z
N MET A 1 9.69 -16.49 20.28
CA MET A 1 9.77 -15.14 19.68
C MET A 1 10.13 -15.32 18.22
N ALA A 2 9.21 -15.03 17.29
CA ALA A 2 9.54 -15.05 15.87
C ALA A 2 10.44 -13.83 15.59
N LEU A 3 11.67 -14.08 15.16
CA LEU A 3 12.59 -13.05 14.68
C LEU A 3 11.93 -12.40 13.46
N THR A 4 11.59 -11.12 13.54
CA THR A 4 11.15 -10.35 12.39
C THR A 4 12.36 -10.16 11.48
N THR A 5 12.50 -11.00 10.46
CA THR A 5 13.64 -10.92 9.53
C THR A 5 13.49 -9.66 8.69
N GLY A 6 14.37 -8.70 8.94
CA GLY A 6 14.45 -7.46 8.18
C GLY A 6 15.08 -7.68 6.81
N PRO A 7 14.96 -6.72 5.89
CA PRO A 7 15.54 -6.82 4.54
C PRO A 7 17.08 -6.85 4.52
N SER A 8 17.77 -6.60 5.64
CA SER A 8 19.25 -6.60 5.72
C SER A 8 19.88 -7.96 5.47
N GLU A 9 19.12 -9.04 5.65
CA GLU A 9 19.58 -10.42 5.45
C GLU A 9 19.43 -10.88 3.99
N PHE A 10 18.87 -10.05 3.11
CA PHE A 10 18.55 -10.39 1.72
C PHE A 10 19.41 -9.61 0.73
N HIS A 11 19.89 -10.29 -0.31
CA HIS A 11 20.60 -9.67 -1.43
C HIS A 11 19.65 -9.62 -2.65
N PRO A 12 19.10 -8.45 -3.02
CA PRO A 12 18.06 -8.37 -4.04
C PRO A 12 18.63 -8.64 -5.43
N THR A 13 18.01 -9.57 -6.14
CA THR A 13 18.39 -9.99 -7.50
C THR A 13 17.37 -9.55 -8.55
N THR A 14 16.12 -9.28 -8.15
CA THR A 14 15.01 -8.87 -9.02
C THR A 14 14.57 -7.43 -8.77
N GLU A 15 13.87 -6.83 -9.73
CA GLU A 15 13.27 -5.49 -9.55
C GLU A 15 12.22 -5.47 -8.43
N ASN A 16 11.45 -6.55 -8.28
CA ASN A 16 10.47 -6.69 -7.19
C ASN A 16 11.14 -6.68 -5.82
N GLU A 17 12.25 -7.39 -5.63
CA GLU A 17 13.00 -7.38 -4.37
C GLU A 17 13.59 -6.00 -4.08
N LYS A 18 14.22 -5.35 -5.09
CA LYS A 18 14.75 -3.99 -4.93
C LYS A 18 13.64 -3.02 -4.53
N PHE A 19 12.46 -3.15 -5.13
CA PHE A 19 11.29 -2.34 -4.81
C PHE A 19 10.74 -2.64 -3.41
N ALA A 20 10.59 -3.92 -3.05
CA ALA A 20 10.11 -4.37 -1.75
C ALA A 20 10.99 -3.84 -0.61
N ILE A 21 12.32 -3.89 -0.76
CA ILE A 21 13.26 -3.35 0.22
C ILE A 21 13.07 -1.83 0.40
N LYS A 22 12.92 -1.10 -0.72
CA LYS A 22 12.67 0.36 -0.68
C LYS A 22 11.35 0.67 0.02
N LEU A 23 10.28 -0.05 -0.34
CA LEU A 23 8.94 0.12 0.21
C LEU A 23 8.86 -0.23 1.70
N PHE A 24 9.52 -1.32 2.11
CA PHE A 24 9.65 -1.70 3.53
C PHE A 24 10.32 -0.58 4.33
N LYS A 25 11.50 -0.13 3.89
CA LYS A 25 12.28 0.90 4.59
C LYS A 25 11.57 2.26 4.63
N SER A 26 10.89 2.67 3.56
CA SER A 26 10.12 3.91 3.56
C SER A 26 8.90 3.82 4.48
N THR A 27 8.20 2.69 4.49
CA THR A 27 7.03 2.45 5.35
C THR A 27 7.43 2.39 6.82
N ALA A 28 8.48 1.65 7.18
CA ALA A 28 9.01 1.58 8.54
C ALA A 28 9.40 2.96 9.08
N ARG A 29 10.11 3.77 8.28
CA ARG A 29 10.44 5.16 8.63
C ARG A 29 9.19 6.02 8.84
N SER A 30 8.20 5.86 7.96
CA SER A 30 6.93 6.58 8.05
C SER A 30 6.11 6.19 9.28
N ALA A 31 6.09 4.90 9.63
CA ALA A 31 5.43 4.36 10.81
C ALA A 31 6.10 4.90 12.10
N LYS A 32 7.43 4.85 12.17
CA LYS A 32 8.20 5.42 13.29
C LYS A 32 7.90 6.90 13.51
N ARG A 33 7.90 7.73 12.46
CA ARG A 33 7.59 9.17 12.59
C ARG A 33 6.18 9.45 13.10
N ARG A 34 5.23 8.58 12.78
CA ARG A 34 3.81 8.72 13.15
C ARG A 34 3.44 7.94 14.41
N ASN A 35 4.42 7.33 15.07
CA ASN A 35 4.21 6.44 16.22
C ASN A 35 3.18 5.32 15.94
N ILE A 36 3.27 4.70 14.75
CA ILE A 36 2.42 3.57 14.35
C ILE A 36 3.23 2.29 14.51
N GLU A 37 2.62 1.25 15.08
CA GLU A 37 3.21 -0.09 15.16
C GLU A 37 3.66 -0.58 13.78
N PHE A 38 4.83 -1.20 13.73
CA PHE A 38 5.39 -1.78 12.51
C PHE A 38 6.03 -3.13 12.84
N ASN A 39 5.38 -4.18 12.38
CA ASN A 39 5.75 -5.57 12.56
C ASN A 39 5.30 -6.38 11.32
N ILE A 40 5.74 -5.93 10.14
CA ILE A 40 5.61 -6.67 8.89
C ILE A 40 6.89 -7.50 8.70
N SER A 41 6.77 -8.77 8.34
CA SER A 41 7.94 -9.56 7.93
C SER A 41 8.32 -9.28 6.47
N TYR A 42 9.62 -9.14 6.17
CA TYR A 42 10.05 -8.88 4.79
C TYR A 42 9.61 -9.98 3.79
N PRO A 43 9.72 -11.29 4.12
CA PRO A 43 9.24 -12.35 3.23
C PRO A 43 7.74 -12.25 2.94
N HIS A 44 6.92 -11.89 3.93
CA HIS A 44 5.49 -11.69 3.73
C HIS A 44 5.21 -10.53 2.77
N LEU A 45 5.86 -9.38 2.99
CA LEU A 45 5.72 -8.23 2.08
C LEU A 45 6.14 -8.58 0.64
N LEU A 46 7.27 -9.28 0.47
CA LEU A 46 7.76 -9.68 -0.85
C LEU A 46 6.76 -10.64 -1.54
N SER A 47 6.20 -11.59 -0.79
CA SER A 47 5.15 -12.48 -1.27
C SER A 47 3.92 -11.71 -1.77
N LEU A 48 3.46 -10.70 -1.02
CA LEU A 48 2.34 -9.85 -1.44
C LEU A 48 2.65 -9.07 -2.73
N ILE A 49 3.85 -8.48 -2.83
CA ILE A 49 4.28 -7.74 -4.03
C ILE A 49 4.35 -8.66 -5.26
N ASN A 50 4.80 -9.90 -5.10
CA ASN A 50 4.91 -10.85 -6.20
C ASN A 50 3.56 -11.43 -6.63
N SER A 51 2.62 -11.61 -5.70
CA SER A 51 1.30 -12.19 -5.97
C SER A 51 0.24 -11.16 -6.39
N THR A 52 0.42 -9.89 -6.04
CA THR A 52 -0.54 -8.82 -6.36
C THR A 52 -0.13 -8.09 -7.64
N THR A 53 -0.67 -8.52 -8.78
CA THR A 53 -0.42 -7.87 -10.07
C THR A 53 -1.48 -6.83 -10.42
N VAL A 54 -2.71 -6.94 -9.90
CA VAL A 54 -3.81 -6.01 -10.14
C VAL A 54 -4.25 -5.38 -8.83
N CYS A 55 -4.53 -4.07 -8.84
CA CYS A 55 -5.05 -3.37 -7.69
C CYS A 55 -6.47 -3.86 -7.36
N PRO A 56 -6.73 -4.43 -6.18
CA PRO A 56 -8.03 -5.01 -5.84
C PRO A 56 -9.15 -3.97 -5.60
N ILE A 57 -8.82 -2.68 -5.56
CA ILE A 57 -9.79 -1.60 -5.31
C ILE A 57 -10.21 -0.89 -6.61
N LEU A 58 -9.26 -0.66 -7.51
CA LEU A 58 -9.47 0.15 -8.72
C LEU A 58 -9.34 -0.65 -10.01
N ASP A 59 -9.07 -1.96 -9.92
CA ASP A 59 -8.93 -2.87 -11.06
C ASP A 59 -7.92 -2.38 -12.12
N VAL A 60 -6.76 -1.89 -11.64
CA VAL A 60 -5.66 -1.42 -12.50
C VAL A 60 -4.42 -2.28 -12.35
N GLN A 61 -3.74 -2.57 -13.46
CA GLN A 61 -2.45 -3.25 -13.45
C GLN A 61 -1.45 -2.45 -12.59
N LEU A 62 -0.86 -3.11 -11.61
CA LEU A 62 0.19 -2.54 -10.79
C LEU A 62 1.51 -2.57 -11.58
N VAL A 63 2.21 -1.44 -11.56
CA VAL A 63 3.45 -1.25 -12.31
C VAL A 63 4.50 -0.67 -11.38
N ILE A 64 5.59 -1.40 -11.18
CA ILE A 64 6.77 -0.88 -10.49
C ILE A 64 7.51 0.02 -11.48
N GLY A 65 7.47 1.33 -11.21
CA GLY A 65 8.11 2.33 -12.06
C GLY A 65 8.58 3.54 -11.25
N ASN A 66 9.47 4.32 -11.85
CA ASN A 66 10.06 5.53 -11.28
C ASN A 66 9.65 6.80 -12.07
N THR A 67 8.58 6.71 -12.86
CA THR A 67 8.13 7.80 -13.74
C THR A 67 6.84 8.43 -13.22
N HIS A 68 6.60 9.70 -13.57
CA HIS A 68 5.33 10.37 -13.24
C HIS A 68 4.11 9.62 -13.79
N LYS A 69 4.26 8.96 -14.94
CA LYS A 69 3.21 8.18 -15.62
C LYS A 69 2.78 6.93 -14.82
N THR A 70 3.69 6.33 -14.07
CA THR A 70 3.45 5.09 -13.31
C THR A 70 3.05 5.34 -11.86
N LYS A 71 3.07 6.60 -11.40
CA LYS A 71 2.77 6.98 -10.01
C LYS A 71 1.43 6.43 -9.52
N ASN A 72 0.37 6.56 -10.32
CA ASN A 72 -0.98 6.15 -9.91
C ASN A 72 -1.17 4.63 -9.80
N THR A 73 -0.35 3.85 -10.50
CA THR A 73 -0.39 2.39 -10.54
C THR A 73 0.76 1.74 -9.76
N THR A 74 1.61 2.54 -9.12
CA THR A 74 2.70 2.03 -8.28
C THR A 74 2.13 1.29 -7.08
N PRO A 75 2.62 0.08 -6.75
CA PRO A 75 2.19 -0.64 -5.55
C PRO A 75 2.45 0.17 -4.27
N SER A 76 1.53 0.09 -3.30
CA SER A 76 1.62 0.75 -2.00
C SER A 76 1.13 -0.19 -0.90
N ILE A 77 1.72 -0.11 0.29
CA ILE A 77 1.23 -0.81 1.48
C ILE A 77 0.09 0.01 2.09
N ASP A 78 -1.13 -0.53 2.03
CA ASP A 78 -2.29 0.00 2.75
C ASP A 78 -2.44 -0.70 4.10
N ARG A 79 -2.97 0.01 5.09
CA ARG A 79 -3.47 -0.58 6.34
C ARG A 79 -4.96 -0.81 6.18
N VAL A 80 -5.39 -2.06 6.09
CA VAL A 80 -6.80 -2.42 5.85
C VAL A 80 -7.70 -1.73 6.89
N ASN A 81 -7.34 -1.86 8.16
CA ASN A 81 -7.86 -1.03 9.24
C ASN A 81 -6.82 0.02 9.66
N ASN A 82 -7.15 1.31 9.49
CA ASN A 82 -6.28 2.43 9.83
C ASN A 82 -6.02 2.61 11.33
N ASN A 83 -6.81 1.97 12.20
CA ASN A 83 -6.61 1.96 13.65
C ASN A 83 -5.62 0.87 14.10
N VAL A 84 -5.25 -0.05 13.21
CA VAL A 84 -4.29 -1.11 13.47
C VAL A 84 -2.97 -0.75 12.77
N GLY A 85 -1.85 -1.20 13.35
CA GLY A 85 -0.51 -0.95 12.82
C GLY A 85 -0.24 -1.63 11.48
N TYR A 86 0.99 -1.45 11.02
CA TYR A 86 1.56 -2.22 9.91
C TYR A 86 1.95 -3.60 10.44
N ILE A 87 1.02 -4.56 10.42
CA ILE A 87 1.24 -5.95 10.82
C ILE A 87 0.81 -6.88 9.68
N ASP A 88 1.38 -8.08 9.57
CA ASP A 88 1.13 -9.01 8.45
C ASP A 88 -0.38 -9.21 8.16
N ASN A 89 -1.22 -9.34 9.19
CA ASN A 89 -2.68 -9.55 9.02
C ASN A 89 -3.51 -8.27 8.82
N ASN A 90 -2.89 -7.08 8.74
CA ASN A 90 -3.59 -5.80 8.55
C ASN A 90 -3.07 -5.02 7.33
N ILE A 91 -2.27 -5.64 6.47
CA ILE A 91 -1.74 -4.97 5.29
C ILE A 91 -2.29 -5.56 3.99
N GLN A 92 -2.34 -4.71 2.97
CA GLN A 92 -2.66 -5.12 1.61
C GLN A 92 -1.84 -4.30 0.63
N ILE A 93 -1.51 -4.90 -0.52
CA ILE A 93 -0.91 -4.17 -1.64
C ILE A 93 -2.03 -3.64 -2.53
N ILE A 94 -2.07 -2.33 -2.68
CA ILE A 94 -3.01 -1.63 -3.58
C ILE A 94 -2.25 -0.59 -4.40
N SER A 95 -2.89 0.02 -5.39
CA SER A 95 -2.27 1.11 -6.13
C SER A 95 -2.10 2.36 -5.27
N TRP A 96 -1.06 3.15 -5.53
CA TRP A 96 -0.86 4.42 -4.83
C TRP A 96 -2.08 5.33 -4.93
N LYS A 97 -2.76 5.35 -6.09
CA LYS A 97 -4.01 6.12 -6.26
C LYS A 97 -5.10 5.64 -5.31
N ALA A 98 -5.31 4.33 -5.18
CA ALA A 98 -6.30 3.77 -4.25
C ALA A 98 -5.96 4.15 -2.80
N ASN A 99 -4.69 3.98 -2.41
CA ASN A 99 -4.21 4.33 -1.08
C ASN A 99 -4.33 5.83 -0.78
N TYR A 100 -4.11 6.68 -1.79
CA TYR A 100 -4.26 8.13 -1.67
C TYR A 100 -5.73 8.55 -1.50
N LEU A 101 -6.65 7.91 -2.21
CA LEU A 101 -8.09 8.17 -2.08
C LEU A 101 -8.63 7.68 -0.74
N LYS A 102 -8.20 6.50 -0.26
CA LYS A 102 -8.59 5.94 1.04
C LYS A 102 -7.98 6.72 2.20
N ARG A 103 -6.66 6.92 2.16
CA ARG A 103 -5.82 7.60 3.17
C ARG A 103 -6.34 7.41 4.60
N ASP A 104 -6.91 8.45 5.18
CA ASP A 104 -7.51 8.54 6.52
C ASP A 104 -9.01 8.83 6.46
N ALA A 105 -9.62 8.70 5.27
CA ALA A 105 -11.02 9.01 5.06
C ALA A 105 -11.91 8.07 5.88
N THR A 106 -12.89 8.65 6.53
CA THR A 106 -14.00 7.96 7.18
C THR A 106 -15.04 7.53 6.13
N ILE A 107 -15.86 6.54 6.48
CA ILE A 107 -16.98 6.13 5.63
C ILE A 107 -17.94 7.31 5.39
N VAL A 108 -18.12 8.19 6.38
CA VAL A 108 -18.97 9.38 6.27
C VAL A 108 -18.43 10.34 5.21
N GLU A 109 -17.13 10.68 5.26
CA GLU A 109 -16.48 11.55 4.26
C GLU A 109 -16.54 10.92 2.86
N LEU A 110 -16.29 9.62 2.74
CA LEU A 110 -16.40 8.91 1.46
C LEU A 110 -17.82 8.97 0.89
N ASN A 111 -18.84 8.80 1.72
CA ASN A 111 -20.24 8.92 1.31
C ASN A 111 -20.59 10.36 0.86
N GLN A 112 -20.06 11.38 1.54
CA GLN A 112 -20.24 12.77 1.13
C GLN A 112 -19.61 13.04 -0.25
N ILE A 113 -18.41 12.51 -0.49
CA ILE A 113 -17.74 12.60 -1.80
C ILE A 113 -18.57 11.89 -2.88
N ILE A 114 -19.05 10.67 -2.61
CA ILE A 114 -19.91 9.92 -3.53
C ILE A 114 -21.17 10.71 -3.88
N ASN A 115 -21.85 11.28 -2.88
CA ASN A 115 -23.06 12.07 -3.09
C ASN A 115 -22.79 13.35 -3.90
N TYR A 116 -21.66 14.02 -3.64
CA TYR A 116 -21.25 15.18 -4.41
C TYR A 116 -21.00 14.83 -5.89
N ILE A 117 -20.31 13.72 -6.15
CA ILE A 117 -20.06 13.24 -7.53
C ILE A 117 -21.39 12.91 -8.21
N LYS A 118 -22.24 12.09 -7.60
CA LYS A 118 -23.54 11.70 -8.16
C LYS A 118 -24.43 12.88 -8.50
N LYS A 119 -24.41 13.95 -7.70
CA LYS A 119 -25.20 15.16 -7.95
C LYS A 119 -24.77 15.91 -9.23
N HIS A 120 -23.52 15.77 -9.64
CA HIS A 120 -22.94 16.51 -10.77
C HIS A 120 -22.53 15.61 -11.94
N ASP A 121 -22.70 14.30 -11.80
CA ASP A 121 -22.47 13.35 -12.88
C ASP A 121 -23.75 13.30 -13.72
N ASN A 122 -23.76 14.01 -14.85
CA ASN A 122 -24.91 14.12 -15.77
C ASN A 122 -25.23 12.80 -16.51
N ASN A 123 -24.76 11.66 -16.00
CA ASN A 123 -24.88 10.33 -16.60
C ASN A 123 -25.76 9.39 -15.75
N THR A 124 -26.80 9.90 -15.08
CA THR A 124 -27.88 9.06 -14.52
C THR A 124 -29.22 9.43 -15.12
#